data_AF-A0A7Y2DVD5-F1
#
_entry.id   AF-A0A7Y2DVD5-F1
#
_cell.length_a   1.000
_cell.length_b   1.000
_cell.length_c   1.000
_cell.angle_alpha   90.00
_cell.angle_beta   90.00
_cell.angle_gamma   90.00
#
_symmetry.space_group_name_H-M   'P 1'
#
loop_
_entity.id
_entity.type
_entity.pdbx_description
1 polymer ?
#
loop_
_entity_poly.entity_id
_entity_poly.type
_entity_poly.pdbx_seq_one_letter_code
_entity_poly.pdbx_strand_id
1 'polypeptide(L)'
;MAQKSRAHIRKGVHSRIRKKVSGTPERPRLAVFRSTNHIYAQVIDDVSGSTLASASTTEKALKVKSGGNVEGAKQIGKTIAERAITAGVSNVVYDRGGYVYHGRVKALLDATREAGLNKSDGGSKKSKKKASKSDKKEEPKKKPAKKAKAETKKGDAPKDAEKKDKKAEPNKDAKPKTKPESKKVEKEESDNE
;
A
#
# COMPACT_ATOMS: atom_id res chain seq x y z
N MET A 1 39.45 23.39 -0.72
CA MET A 1 38.94 22.16 -0.09
C MET A 1 37.88 21.54 -0.99
N ALA A 2 38.10 20.34 -1.53
CA ALA A 2 37.10 19.68 -2.36
C ALA A 2 35.87 19.29 -1.51
N GLN A 3 34.67 19.72 -1.93
CA GLN A 3 33.42 19.37 -1.25
C GLN A 3 33.13 17.88 -1.44
N LYS A 4 33.02 17.13 -0.32
CA LYS A 4 32.68 15.71 -0.38
C LYS A 4 31.27 15.53 -0.95
N SER A 5 31.08 14.54 -1.82
CA SER A 5 29.77 14.27 -2.39
C SER A 5 28.75 13.91 -1.31
N ARG A 6 27.48 14.31 -1.51
CA ARG A 6 26.38 13.98 -0.59
C ARG A 6 26.25 12.46 -0.38
N ALA A 7 26.53 11.68 -1.42
CA ALA A 7 26.54 10.22 -1.35
C ALA A 7 27.64 9.69 -0.43
N HIS A 8 28.85 10.27 -0.46
CA HIS A 8 29.94 9.89 0.42
C HIS A 8 29.62 10.17 1.90
N ILE A 9 29.10 11.38 2.18
CA ILE A 9 28.66 11.75 3.55
C ILE A 9 27.58 10.79 4.05
N ARG A 10 26.59 10.48 3.20
CA ARG A 10 25.52 9.53 3.53
C ARG A 10 26.08 8.14 3.85
N LYS A 11 27.00 7.61 3.05
CA LYS A 11 27.64 6.31 3.31
C LYS A 11 28.30 6.27 4.69
N GLY A 12 29.03 7.34 5.07
CA GLY A 12 29.64 7.43 6.39
C GLY A 12 28.62 7.43 7.55
N VAL A 13 27.53 8.18 7.42
CA VAL A 13 26.44 8.18 8.41
C VAL A 13 25.75 6.82 8.47
N HIS A 14 25.51 6.21 7.32
CA HIS A 14 24.87 4.91 7.18
C HIS A 14 25.66 3.81 7.88
N SER A 15 26.97 3.72 7.62
CA SER A 15 27.85 2.78 8.30
C SER A 15 27.87 3.00 9.81
N ARG A 16 27.84 4.26 10.29
CA ARG A 16 27.78 4.57 11.73
C ARG A 16 26.48 4.07 12.38
N ILE A 17 25.34 4.21 11.70
CA ILE A 17 24.05 3.70 12.19
C ILE A 17 24.09 2.18 12.29
N ARG A 18 24.60 1.51 11.24
CA ARG A 18 24.69 0.04 11.18
C ARG A 18 25.66 -0.59 12.18
N LYS A 19 26.54 0.18 12.82
CA LYS A 19 27.31 -0.30 13.99
C LYS A 19 26.42 -0.64 15.19
N LYS A 20 25.23 -0.01 15.28
CA LYS A 20 24.27 -0.23 16.38
C LYS A 20 23.03 -0.99 15.94
N VAL A 21 22.71 -0.93 14.65
CA VAL A 21 21.50 -1.53 14.06
C VAL A 21 21.91 -2.71 13.18
N SER A 22 21.60 -3.91 13.63
CA SER A 22 21.78 -5.18 12.91
C SER A 22 20.45 -5.93 12.85
N GLY A 23 20.17 -6.57 11.72
CA GLY A 23 19.02 -7.46 11.56
C GLY A 23 19.36 -8.89 11.95
N THR A 24 18.55 -9.50 12.81
CA THR A 24 18.60 -10.94 13.12
C THR A 24 17.44 -11.66 12.42
N PRO A 25 17.43 -13.00 12.33
CA PRO A 25 16.28 -13.73 11.78
C PRO A 25 14.97 -13.44 12.53
N GLU A 26 15.04 -13.22 13.85
CA GLU A 26 13.88 -12.85 14.68
C GLU A 26 13.42 -11.40 14.46
N ARG A 27 14.39 -10.50 14.23
CA ARG A 27 14.16 -9.06 14.07
C ARG A 27 14.98 -8.55 12.88
N PRO A 28 14.57 -8.85 11.64
CA PRO A 28 15.28 -8.39 10.45
C PRO A 28 15.26 -6.87 10.38
N ARG A 29 16.16 -6.26 9.61
CA ARG A 29 16.21 -4.81 9.47
C ARG A 29 15.40 -4.32 8.27
N LEU A 30 14.60 -3.28 8.44
CA LEU A 30 13.98 -2.54 7.33
C LEU A 30 14.92 -1.43 6.87
N ALA A 31 15.59 -1.63 5.75
CA ALA A 31 16.43 -0.63 5.13
C ALA A 31 15.63 0.27 4.18
N VAL A 32 15.73 1.58 4.40
CA VAL A 32 15.15 2.59 3.52
C VAL A 32 16.22 3.20 2.62
N PHE A 33 15.99 3.19 1.32
CA PHE A 33 16.78 3.95 0.35
C PHE A 33 15.91 4.96 -0.38
N ARG A 34 16.42 6.18 -0.54
CA ARG A 34 15.68 7.29 -1.14
C ARG A 34 16.54 8.01 -2.17
N SER A 35 16.09 7.99 -3.42
CA SER A 35 16.64 8.83 -4.47
C SER A 35 15.85 10.15 -4.57
N THR A 36 16.19 10.97 -5.56
CA THR A 36 15.40 12.16 -5.89
C THR A 36 13.95 11.77 -6.18
N ASN A 37 13.76 10.82 -7.08
CA ASN A 37 12.45 10.50 -7.69
C ASN A 37 11.79 9.25 -7.11
N HIS A 38 12.52 8.40 -6.39
CA HIS A 38 12.04 7.09 -5.96
C HIS A 38 12.39 6.79 -4.50
N ILE A 39 11.63 5.86 -3.93
CA ILE A 39 11.89 5.31 -2.61
C ILE A 39 11.80 3.79 -2.69
N TYR A 40 12.69 3.14 -1.95
CA TYR A 40 12.87 1.70 -1.89
C TYR A 40 12.92 1.29 -0.43
N ALA A 41 12.28 0.18 -0.10
CA ALA A 41 12.30 -0.43 1.21
C ALA A 41 12.58 -1.92 1.08
N GLN A 42 13.44 -2.44 1.95
CA GLN A 42 13.82 -3.86 1.97
C GLN A 42 13.87 -4.36 3.40
N VAL A 43 13.28 -5.52 3.67
CA VAL A 43 13.42 -6.26 4.91
C VAL A 43 14.51 -7.30 4.70
N ILE A 44 15.60 -7.17 5.44
CA ILE A 44 16.82 -7.96 5.26
C ILE A 44 17.18 -8.64 6.56
N ASP A 45 17.48 -9.94 6.48
CA ASP A 45 18.18 -10.66 7.54
C ASP A 45 19.68 -10.61 7.27
N ASP A 46 20.45 -10.03 8.20
CA ASP A 46 21.90 -9.87 8.02
C ASP A 46 22.68 -11.16 8.33
N VAL A 47 22.06 -12.13 9.02
CA VAL A 47 22.71 -13.42 9.33
C VAL A 47 22.73 -14.32 8.09
N SER A 48 21.57 -14.50 7.47
CA SER A 48 21.46 -15.26 6.22
C SER A 48 21.87 -14.46 4.98
N GLY A 49 21.98 -13.13 5.08
CA GLY A 49 22.21 -12.24 3.94
C GLY A 49 21.05 -12.19 2.95
N SER A 50 19.87 -12.70 3.33
CA SER A 50 18.71 -12.82 2.47
C SER A 50 17.74 -11.63 2.63
N THR A 51 17.08 -11.26 1.54
CA THR A 51 16.02 -10.24 1.56
C THR A 51 14.67 -10.93 1.60
N LEU A 52 13.93 -10.76 2.69
CA LEU A 52 12.65 -11.43 2.94
C LEU A 52 11.50 -10.74 2.19
N ALA A 53 11.53 -9.40 2.16
CA ALA A 53 10.54 -8.60 1.46
C ALA A 53 11.19 -7.36 0.87
N SER A 54 10.73 -6.93 -0.30
CA SER A 54 11.14 -5.69 -0.92
C SER A 54 9.93 -4.96 -1.49
N ALA A 55 10.00 -3.63 -1.56
CA ALA A 55 8.99 -2.78 -2.18
C ALA A 55 9.66 -1.53 -2.73
N SER A 56 9.25 -1.14 -3.93
CA SER A 56 9.79 0.02 -4.63
C SER A 56 8.74 0.77 -5.43
N THR A 57 8.91 2.08 -5.55
CA THR A 57 8.03 2.89 -6.41
C THR A 57 8.17 2.58 -7.90
N THR A 58 9.20 1.82 -8.28
CA THR A 58 9.44 1.37 -9.65
C THR A 58 8.66 0.11 -10.01
N GLU A 59 8.02 -0.55 -9.04
CA GLU A 59 7.20 -1.73 -9.33
C GLU A 59 5.92 -1.36 -10.05
N LYS A 60 5.73 -1.97 -11.22
CA LYS A 60 4.52 -1.80 -12.06
C LYS A 60 3.24 -2.16 -11.31
N ALA A 61 3.31 -3.11 -10.37
CA ALA A 61 2.18 -3.57 -9.57
C ALA A 61 1.59 -2.45 -8.68
N LEU A 62 2.42 -1.51 -8.21
CA LEU A 62 2.01 -0.50 -7.24
C LEU A 62 1.48 0.79 -7.89
N LYS A 63 1.63 0.94 -9.23
CA LYS A 63 1.14 2.06 -10.05
C LYS A 63 1.31 3.44 -9.38
N VAL A 64 2.44 3.66 -8.72
CA VAL A 64 2.72 4.89 -7.99
C VAL A 64 3.06 5.99 -9.01
N LYS A 65 2.20 7.03 -9.10
CA LYS A 65 2.37 8.13 -10.07
C LYS A 65 3.68 8.92 -9.86
N SER A 66 4.11 9.07 -8.61
CA SER A 66 5.37 9.74 -8.26
C SER A 66 5.98 9.11 -7.01
N GLY A 67 7.24 8.69 -7.09
CA GLY A 67 7.99 8.17 -5.93
C GLY A 67 8.71 9.25 -5.12
N GLY A 68 8.61 10.51 -5.57
CA GLY A 68 9.26 11.67 -4.98
C GLY A 68 8.47 12.32 -3.84
N ASN A 69 7.23 11.89 -3.60
CA ASN A 69 6.30 12.53 -2.68
C ASN A 69 6.10 11.71 -1.38
N VAL A 70 5.40 12.32 -0.42
CA VAL A 70 5.07 11.70 0.88
C VAL A 70 4.01 10.61 0.72
N GLU A 71 3.06 10.79 -0.20
CA GLU A 71 1.98 9.84 -0.45
C GLU A 71 2.49 8.50 -1.00
N GLY A 72 3.40 8.54 -1.98
CA GLY A 72 4.07 7.35 -2.50
C GLY A 72 4.86 6.63 -1.42
N ALA A 73 5.53 7.37 -0.51
CA ALA A 73 6.21 6.77 0.62
C ALA A 73 5.25 6.04 1.59
N LYS A 74 4.05 6.58 1.82
CA LYS A 74 3.01 5.91 2.63
C LYS A 74 2.50 4.64 1.94
N GLN A 75 2.27 4.68 0.62
CA GLN A 75 1.84 3.51 -0.14
C GLN A 75 2.89 2.39 -0.07
N ILE A 76 4.17 2.71 -0.30
CA ILE A 76 5.26 1.75 -0.16
C ILE A 76 5.39 1.21 1.26
N GLY A 77 5.17 2.06 2.28
CA GLY A 77 5.18 1.63 3.67
C GLY A 77 4.08 0.61 4.02
N LYS A 78 2.89 0.74 3.42
CA LYS A 78 1.82 -0.25 3.60
C LYS A 78 2.14 -1.56 2.90
N THR A 79 2.58 -1.48 1.64
CA THR A 79 2.83 -2.67 0.81
C THR A 79 4.00 -3.50 1.33
N ILE A 80 5.06 -2.87 1.83
CA ILE A 80 6.19 -3.61 2.43
C ILE A 80 5.77 -4.31 3.72
N ALA A 81 4.91 -3.70 4.52
CA ALA A 81 4.43 -4.30 5.76
C ALA A 81 3.55 -5.52 5.48
N GLU A 82 2.64 -5.43 4.52
CA GLU A 82 1.82 -6.57 4.06
C GLU A 82 2.71 -7.72 3.58
N ARG A 83 3.71 -7.42 2.74
CA ARG A 83 4.67 -8.44 2.25
C ARG A 83 5.50 -9.06 3.37
N ALA A 84 5.95 -8.26 4.33
CA ALA A 84 6.71 -8.75 5.46
C ALA A 84 5.87 -9.68 6.35
N ILE A 85 4.60 -9.33 6.59
CA ILE A 85 3.67 -10.18 7.34
C ILE A 85 3.41 -11.49 6.59
N THR A 86 3.23 -11.46 5.26
CA THR A 86 3.08 -12.69 4.47
C THR A 86 4.33 -13.56 4.49
N ALA A 87 5.51 -12.96 4.65
CA ALA A 87 6.78 -13.66 4.82
C ALA A 87 7.02 -14.14 6.27
N GLY A 88 6.05 -13.97 7.18
CA GLY A 88 6.13 -14.41 8.58
C GLY A 88 6.89 -13.46 9.51
N VAL A 89 7.19 -12.23 9.07
CA VAL A 89 7.94 -11.24 9.86
C VAL A 89 6.99 -10.31 10.61
N SER A 90 7.02 -10.37 11.94
CA SER A 90 6.21 -9.53 12.83
C SER A 90 6.98 -8.33 13.39
N ASN A 91 8.25 -8.53 13.73
CA ASN A 91 9.14 -7.56 14.37
C ASN A 91 10.34 -7.25 13.47
N VAL A 92 10.70 -5.97 13.40
CA VAL A 92 11.69 -5.44 12.45
C VAL A 92 12.43 -4.24 13.06
N VAL A 93 13.74 -4.17 12.89
CA VAL A 93 14.50 -2.98 13.31
C VAL A 93 14.51 -1.95 12.19
N TYR A 94 14.15 -0.70 12.48
CA TYR A 94 14.08 0.36 11.46
C TYR A 94 15.45 0.98 11.16
N ASP A 95 15.93 0.84 9.91
CA ASP A 95 17.15 1.47 9.39
C ASP A 95 16.79 2.61 8.42
N ARG A 96 17.07 3.85 8.86
CA ARG A 96 16.81 5.08 8.10
C ARG A 96 17.81 5.36 6.97
N GLY A 97 18.76 4.47 6.66
CA GLY A 97 19.53 4.56 5.40
C GLY A 97 20.57 5.68 5.31
N GLY A 98 20.91 6.29 6.45
CA GLY A 98 21.72 7.52 6.52
C GLY A 98 20.95 8.81 6.21
N TYR A 99 19.62 8.75 6.04
CA TYR A 99 18.76 9.92 5.90
C TYR A 99 18.27 10.43 7.25
N VAL A 100 17.94 11.71 7.32
CA VAL A 100 17.27 12.30 8.49
C VAL A 100 15.85 11.73 8.57
N TYR A 101 15.41 11.37 9.78
CA TYR A 101 14.05 10.90 10.03
C TYR A 101 13.06 12.07 9.94
N HIS A 102 12.65 12.38 8.71
CA HIS A 102 11.75 13.45 8.37
C HIS A 102 11.04 13.17 7.03
N GLY A 103 9.98 13.92 6.74
CA GLY A 103 9.25 13.88 5.46
C GLY A 103 8.95 12.47 5.00
N ARG A 104 9.46 12.11 3.81
CA ARG A 104 9.24 10.79 3.18
C ARG A 104 9.68 9.60 4.03
N VAL A 105 10.84 9.70 4.70
CA VAL A 105 11.37 8.58 5.51
C VAL A 105 10.47 8.37 6.73
N LYS A 106 10.06 9.46 7.38
CA LYS A 106 9.11 9.40 8.49
C LYS A 106 7.79 8.78 8.05
N ALA A 107 7.21 9.27 6.96
CA ALA A 107 5.92 8.78 6.46
C ALA A 107 5.93 7.30 6.06
N LEU A 108 7.03 6.79 5.49
CA LEU A 108 7.17 5.37 5.18
C LEU A 108 7.18 4.53 6.46
N LEU A 109 8.00 4.93 7.44
CA LEU A 109 8.13 4.19 8.70
C LEU A 109 6.82 4.25 9.53
N ASP A 110 6.15 5.39 9.55
CA ASP A 110 4.87 5.53 10.24
C ASP A 110 3.78 4.67 9.56
N ALA A 111 3.75 4.64 8.22
CA ALA A 111 2.84 3.75 7.48
C ALA A 111 3.12 2.26 7.74
N THR A 112 4.39 1.84 7.86
CA THR A 112 4.71 0.45 8.23
C THR A 112 4.21 0.09 9.63
N ARG A 113 4.28 1.03 10.59
CA ARG A 113 3.79 0.82 11.96
C ARG A 113 2.27 0.71 12.01
N GLU A 114 1.57 1.58 11.28
CA GLU A 114 0.11 1.53 11.15
C GLU A 114 -0.34 0.17 10.58
N ALA A 115 0.34 -0.29 9.53
CA ALA A 115 0.08 -1.58 8.88
C ALA A 115 0.39 -2.81 9.76
N GLY A 116 1.04 -2.64 10.91
CA GLY A 116 1.16 -3.68 11.92
C GLY A 116 2.54 -4.30 12.11
N LEU A 117 3.55 -3.81 11.39
CA LEU A 117 4.94 -4.18 11.65
C LEU A 117 5.41 -3.53 12.97
N ASN A 118 5.96 -4.31 13.91
CA ASN A 118 6.41 -3.89 15.25
C ASN A 118 5.31 -3.55 16.29
N LYS A 119 4.18 -4.24 16.29
CA LYS A 119 3.16 -4.08 17.36
C LYS A 119 3.49 -4.84 18.66
N SER A 120 4.54 -5.65 18.69
CA SER A 120 4.97 -6.41 19.88
C SER A 120 6.16 -5.75 20.55
N ASP A 121 5.89 -5.16 21.72
CA ASP A 121 6.74 -5.06 22.94
C ASP A 121 6.59 -3.69 23.63
N GLY A 122 5.36 -3.33 23.98
CA GLY A 122 5.07 -2.11 24.75
C GLY A 122 3.61 -1.70 24.79
N GLY A 123 2.72 -2.61 25.24
CA GLY A 123 1.29 -2.31 25.37
C GLY A 123 0.44 -3.51 25.76
N SER A 124 0.69 -4.07 26.95
CA SER A 124 -0.25 -5.01 27.56
C SER A 124 -1.66 -4.41 27.70
N LYS A 125 -2.69 -5.21 27.36
CA LYS A 125 -4.14 -5.00 27.53
C LYS A 125 -4.86 -4.22 26.42
N LYS A 126 -5.24 -4.90 25.32
CA LYS A 126 -6.59 -4.81 24.68
C LYS A 126 -6.74 -5.78 23.49
N SER A 127 -6.64 -7.08 23.71
CA SER A 127 -7.09 -8.08 22.72
C SER A 127 -7.41 -9.44 23.35
N LYS A 128 -8.07 -9.43 24.52
CA LYS A 128 -8.80 -10.60 25.03
C LYS A 128 -10.21 -10.17 25.46
N LYS A 129 -11.04 -9.72 24.51
CA LYS A 129 -12.51 -9.69 24.67
C LYS A 129 -13.21 -9.42 23.34
N LYS A 130 -13.30 -10.43 22.46
CA LYS A 130 -14.41 -10.56 21.48
C LYS A 130 -14.32 -11.91 20.76
N ALA A 131 -14.56 -12.99 21.51
CA ALA A 131 -14.97 -14.28 20.96
C ALA A 131 -15.58 -15.09 22.11
N SER A 132 -16.87 -14.89 22.36
CA SER A 132 -17.83 -15.85 22.94
C SER A 132 -19.00 -15.08 23.55
N LYS A 133 -20.14 -15.04 22.86
CA LYS A 133 -21.37 -15.73 23.27
C LYS A 133 -22.53 -15.21 22.42
N SER A 134 -22.91 -16.00 21.44
CA SER A 134 -24.20 -15.96 20.78
C SER A 134 -25.28 -16.55 21.71
N ASP A 135 -26.52 -16.20 21.41
CA ASP A 135 -27.78 -16.88 21.75
C ASP A 135 -28.42 -16.62 23.13
N LYS A 136 -29.32 -15.62 23.15
CA LYS A 136 -30.75 -15.90 23.42
C LYS A 136 -31.66 -14.81 22.83
N LYS A 137 -32.70 -15.28 22.15
CA LYS A 137 -33.71 -14.61 21.34
C LYS A 137 -34.99 -14.47 22.17
N GLU A 138 -35.60 -13.29 22.26
CA GLU A 138 -37.05 -13.12 22.38
C GLU A 138 -37.49 -11.64 22.20
N GLU A 139 -38.34 -11.41 21.21
CA GLU A 139 -39.28 -10.27 21.06
C GLU A 139 -40.70 -10.84 21.32
N PRO A 140 -41.82 -10.07 21.39
CA PRO A 140 -42.02 -8.61 21.53
C PRO A 140 -43.16 -8.24 22.55
N LYS A 141 -43.46 -6.94 22.78
CA LYS A 141 -44.80 -6.30 22.59
C LYS A 141 -45.06 -4.97 23.36
N LYS A 142 -45.74 -4.06 22.62
CA LYS A 142 -46.75 -3.02 22.97
C LYS A 142 -46.34 -1.56 23.27
N LYS A 143 -46.81 -0.66 22.37
CA LYS A 143 -47.08 0.79 22.56
C LYS A 143 -48.36 1.02 23.39
N PRO A 144 -48.57 2.20 24.01
CA PRO A 144 -49.38 3.29 23.40
C PRO A 144 -48.81 4.70 23.70
N ALA A 145 -48.73 5.68 22.77
CA ALA A 145 -49.73 6.57 22.16
C ALA A 145 -50.01 7.91 22.91
N LYS A 146 -50.11 9.00 22.10
CA LYS A 146 -50.65 10.37 22.31
C LYS A 146 -49.67 11.48 22.76
N LYS A 147 -49.76 12.75 22.31
CA LYS A 147 -50.36 13.50 21.16
C LYS A 147 -50.03 15.00 21.43
N ALA A 148 -49.58 15.76 20.43
CA ALA A 148 -49.86 17.19 20.17
C ALA A 148 -48.95 17.63 18.98
N LYS A 149 -49.44 17.89 17.75
CA LYS A 149 -50.09 19.12 17.23
C LYS A 149 -49.27 20.40 17.57
N ALA A 150 -48.93 21.31 16.67
CA ALA A 150 -49.24 21.51 15.25
C ALA A 150 -48.29 22.57 14.67
N GLU A 151 -48.25 22.65 13.33
CA GLU A 151 -48.29 23.87 12.50
C GLU A 151 -47.30 23.92 11.33
N THR A 152 -47.85 24.45 10.24
CA THR A 152 -47.51 24.25 8.84
C THR A 152 -47.29 25.63 8.22
N LYS A 153 -46.21 25.85 7.47
CA LYS A 153 -46.14 26.82 6.35
C LYS A 153 -45.18 26.22 5.31
N LYS A 154 -45.62 25.70 4.16
CA LYS A 154 -46.29 26.28 2.97
C LYS A 154 -45.28 26.95 2.02
N GLY A 155 -45.20 26.40 0.81
CA GLY A 155 -44.65 26.99 -0.43
C GLY A 155 -43.16 26.70 -0.67
N ASP A 156 -42.68 26.34 -1.87
CA ASP A 156 -43.29 26.21 -3.19
C ASP A 156 -42.33 25.36 -4.06
N ALA A 157 -42.88 24.50 -4.90
CA ALA A 157 -42.24 23.98 -6.11
C ALA A 157 -43.21 24.29 -7.26
N PRO A 158 -42.75 24.67 -8.46
CA PRO A 158 -42.68 23.66 -9.53
C PRO A 158 -41.53 23.90 -10.55
N LYS A 159 -40.95 22.80 -11.08
CA LYS A 159 -41.02 22.31 -12.47
C LYS A 159 -40.45 23.26 -13.54
N ASP A 160 -39.50 22.76 -14.33
CA ASP A 160 -39.76 22.60 -15.76
C ASP A 160 -38.93 21.45 -16.35
N ALA A 161 -39.61 20.68 -17.19
CA ALA A 161 -39.14 19.56 -17.97
C ALA A 161 -39.53 19.84 -19.43
N GLU A 162 -38.72 19.32 -20.36
CA GLU A 162 -38.93 19.12 -21.81
C GLU A 162 -37.85 19.80 -22.66
N LYS A 163 -37.38 19.28 -23.81
CA LYS A 163 -37.28 17.95 -24.46
C LYS A 163 -36.66 18.25 -25.85
N LYS A 164 -36.06 17.21 -26.48
CA LYS A 164 -35.88 17.03 -27.95
C LYS A 164 -34.83 17.93 -28.64
N ASP A 165 -34.05 17.51 -29.65
CA ASP A 165 -34.14 16.36 -30.56
C ASP A 165 -32.79 16.16 -31.32
N LYS A 166 -32.44 14.88 -31.57
CA LYS A 166 -31.98 14.27 -32.85
C LYS A 166 -30.65 14.62 -33.56
N LYS A 167 -29.84 13.55 -33.69
CA LYS A 167 -29.45 12.83 -34.94
C LYS A 167 -28.26 13.37 -35.77
N ALA A 168 -27.16 12.62 -35.81
CA ALA A 168 -26.47 12.18 -37.05
C ALA A 168 -25.21 11.31 -36.76
N GLU A 169 -25.31 10.00 -37.00
CA GLU A 169 -24.25 9.20 -37.64
C GLU A 169 -24.72 9.03 -39.10
N PRO A 170 -23.85 9.00 -40.13
CA PRO A 170 -22.89 7.89 -40.31
C PRO A 170 -21.56 8.25 -40.99
N ASN A 171 -20.55 7.39 -40.84
CA ASN A 171 -19.66 7.14 -41.98
C ASN A 171 -19.22 5.66 -41.99
N LYS A 172 -19.85 4.91 -42.90
CA LYS A 172 -19.37 3.63 -43.44
C LYS A 172 -18.95 3.94 -44.87
N ASP A 173 -17.75 3.51 -45.24
CA ASP A 173 -17.25 3.13 -46.58
C ASP A 173 -15.72 3.26 -46.51
N ALA A 174 -14.85 2.29 -46.85
CA ALA A 174 -15.00 0.99 -47.47
C ALA A 174 -13.81 0.08 -47.05
N LYS A 175 -13.99 -1.22 -47.31
CA LYS A 175 -13.25 -2.40 -46.80
C LYS A 175 -12.13 -2.83 -47.83
N PRO A 176 -11.61 -4.08 -47.82
CA PRO A 176 -10.36 -4.60 -47.22
C PRO A 176 -9.29 -5.09 -48.23
N LYS A 177 -8.07 -5.44 -47.76
CA LYS A 177 -7.17 -6.45 -48.36
C LYS A 177 -6.49 -7.23 -47.22
N THR A 178 -6.92 -8.46 -46.88
CA THR A 178 -6.29 -9.78 -47.20
C THR A 178 -4.80 -9.87 -46.84
N LYS A 179 -4.23 -10.85 -46.13
CA LYS A 179 -4.61 -12.15 -45.50
C LYS A 179 -3.49 -12.44 -44.43
N PRO A 180 -3.63 -13.45 -43.56
CA PRO A 180 -2.81 -13.66 -42.36
C PRO A 180 -1.66 -14.67 -42.57
N GLU A 181 -0.57 -14.54 -41.81
CA GLU A 181 0.32 -15.68 -41.53
C GLU A 181 0.68 -15.74 -40.04
N SER A 182 0.19 -16.82 -39.44
CA SER A 182 0.54 -17.38 -38.16
C SER A 182 1.97 -17.94 -38.17
N LYS A 183 2.79 -17.58 -37.17
CA LYS A 183 3.87 -18.45 -36.70
C LYS A 183 3.76 -18.67 -35.20
N LYS A 184 3.17 -19.82 -34.89
CA LYS A 184 3.20 -20.53 -33.62
C LYS A 184 4.61 -21.12 -33.46
N VAL A 185 5.29 -20.87 -32.35
CA VAL A 185 6.48 -21.64 -31.95
C VAL A 185 6.26 -22.06 -30.50
N GLU A 186 5.70 -23.25 -30.32
CA GLU A 186 5.74 -24.02 -29.09
C GLU A 186 6.62 -25.25 -29.31
N LYS A 187 7.66 -25.30 -28.49
CA LYS A 187 8.32 -26.42 -27.79
C LYS A 187 7.67 -27.81 -27.88
N GLU A 188 8.49 -28.84 -28.11
CA GLU A 188 8.52 -30.22 -27.52
C GLU A 188 9.61 -31.02 -28.27
N GLU A 189 10.69 -31.54 -27.64
CA GLU A 189 10.83 -32.76 -26.81
C GLU A 189 10.46 -34.08 -27.53
N SER A 190 11.49 -34.88 -27.84
CA SER A 190 11.57 -36.36 -27.97
C SER A 190 12.86 -36.68 -28.74
N ASP A 191 13.57 -37.79 -28.63
CA ASP A 191 13.78 -38.86 -27.64
C ASP A 191 14.97 -39.66 -28.23
N ASN A 192 15.62 -40.45 -27.37
CA ASN A 192 16.47 -41.63 -27.65
C ASN A 192 16.68 -42.08 -29.12
N GLU A 193 17.95 -42.17 -29.57
CA GLU A 193 18.75 -43.41 -29.64
C GLU A 193 20.22 -43.09 -29.99
#